data_AF-A0A0S7Y7P9-F1
#
_entry.id   AF-A0A0S7Y7P9-F1
#
_cell.length_a   1.000
_cell.length_b   1.000
_cell.length_c   1.000
_cell.angle_alpha   90.00
_cell.angle_beta   90.00
_cell.angle_gamma   90.00
#
_symmetry.space_group_name_H-M   'P 1'
#
loop_
_entity.id
_entity.type
_entity.pdbx_description
1 polymer ?
#
loop_
_entity_poly.entity_id
_entity_poly.type
_entity_poly.pdbx_seq_one_letter_code
_entity_poly.pdbx_strand_id
1 'polypeptide(L)'
;MRVGALVGACAAVLVIGLVQGLAAAQANPFAPSKPKAEAPPAGEQAAPATGKKEQPPEVRAIRGRFTPPDRVLEAHLVERSMDLEIPVAVDKTTGAFEVKGLRLGTYDFILRTPWGRLEGIDMDPKVSPYDILIPAEYRTPDLGLRPEGEFTEEDRAAIRRIIHEVKRYENKVTDMMISGSTDVAVVLVELMMDTDFHGRKGDEITWRIEQWTYEKKYDAWTTFKARCLYRFRLSKAEWETWGWQFEPRLGGLVISEDLKEPVKVEFAVPDKPVREKGIPGSKYPPAEKGRTW
;
A
#
# COMPACT_ATOMS: atom_id res chain seq x y z
N MET A 1 -49.01 31.48 -42.31
CA MET A 1 -49.35 30.65 -43.48
C MET A 1 -48.94 29.22 -43.19
N ARG A 2 -49.88 28.29 -43.33
CA ARG A 2 -49.75 26.85 -43.07
C ARG A 2 -49.27 26.15 -44.34
N VAL A 3 -48.27 25.28 -44.22
CA VAL A 3 -47.96 24.13 -45.09
C VAL A 3 -47.15 23.20 -44.17
N GLY A 4 -47.33 21.90 -43.99
CA GLY A 4 -48.11 20.85 -44.65
C GLY A 4 -47.36 19.55 -44.33
N ALA A 5 -48.09 18.52 -43.91
CA ALA A 5 -47.59 17.25 -43.34
C ALA A 5 -46.91 16.32 -44.35
N LEU A 6 -46.09 15.37 -43.85
CA LEU A 6 -45.91 13.99 -44.36
C LEU A 6 -45.08 13.21 -43.29
N VAL A 7 -45.68 12.46 -42.35
CA VAL A 7 -46.10 11.04 -42.39
C VAL A 7 -45.12 10.11 -43.13
N GLY A 8 -44.50 9.19 -42.38
CA GLY A 8 -43.73 8.06 -42.89
C GLY A 8 -43.42 7.08 -41.76
N ALA A 9 -44.39 6.21 -41.43
CA ALA A 9 -44.21 5.08 -40.54
C ALA A 9 -43.69 3.88 -41.33
N CYS A 10 -42.55 3.30 -40.94
CA CYS A 10 -42.07 2.02 -41.43
C CYS A 10 -42.16 0.98 -40.32
N ALA A 11 -43.15 0.09 -40.46
CA ALA A 11 -43.23 -1.17 -39.76
C ALA A 11 -42.35 -2.21 -40.47
N ALA A 12 -41.57 -2.99 -39.72
CA ALA A 12 -40.89 -4.18 -40.23
C ALA A 12 -41.06 -5.34 -39.24
N VAL A 13 -42.10 -6.10 -39.53
CA VAL A 13 -42.30 -7.55 -39.47
C VAL A 13 -41.30 -8.37 -38.63
N LEU A 14 -41.89 -8.97 -37.59
CA LEU A 14 -41.42 -10.10 -36.79
C LEU A 14 -41.37 -11.38 -37.66
N VAL A 15 -40.21 -12.04 -37.76
CA VAL A 15 -40.11 -13.40 -38.32
C VAL A 15 -39.71 -14.36 -37.20
N ILE A 16 -40.67 -15.21 -36.83
CA ILE A 16 -40.51 -16.35 -35.94
C ILE A 16 -40.00 -17.51 -36.80
N GLY A 17 -38.75 -17.93 -36.57
CA GLY A 17 -38.14 -19.11 -37.20
C GLY A 17 -37.84 -20.18 -36.14
N LEU A 18 -38.72 -21.18 -36.07
CA LEU A 18 -38.55 -22.40 -35.29
C LEU A 18 -37.58 -23.33 -36.04
N VAL A 19 -36.44 -23.68 -35.44
CA VAL A 19 -35.60 -24.80 -35.92
C VAL A 19 -35.38 -25.76 -34.75
N GLN A 20 -36.11 -26.87 -34.79
CA GLN A 20 -35.77 -28.09 -34.05
C GLN A 20 -34.68 -28.83 -34.84
N GLY A 21 -33.60 -29.21 -34.16
CA GLY A 21 -32.49 -29.97 -34.75
C GLY A 21 -31.80 -30.83 -33.70
N LEU A 22 -31.86 -32.13 -33.95
CA LEU A 22 -31.43 -33.29 -33.18
C LEU A 22 -30.07 -33.20 -32.44
N ALA A 23 -30.05 -34.01 -31.38
CA ALA A 23 -28.93 -34.38 -30.54
C ALA A 23 -27.75 -35.06 -31.28
N ALA A 24 -26.54 -34.80 -30.80
CA ALA A 24 -25.45 -35.76 -30.76
C ALA A 24 -24.56 -35.43 -29.55
N ALA A 25 -24.77 -36.14 -28.45
CA ALA A 25 -23.84 -36.16 -27.32
C ALA A 25 -22.62 -36.98 -27.74
N GLN A 26 -21.52 -36.31 -28.08
CA GLN A 26 -20.22 -36.95 -28.18
C GLN A 26 -19.71 -37.28 -26.76
N ALA A 27 -19.67 -38.57 -26.45
CA ALA A 27 -19.04 -39.09 -25.25
C ALA A 27 -17.53 -38.80 -25.30
N ASN A 28 -17.02 -38.16 -24.25
CA ASN A 28 -15.60 -37.88 -24.04
C ASN A 28 -14.88 -39.19 -23.64
N PRO A 29 -13.93 -39.72 -24.43
CA PRO A 29 -13.25 -40.99 -24.13
C PRO A 29 -12.12 -40.87 -23.09
N PHE A 30 -11.91 -39.69 -22.48
CA PHE A 30 -10.85 -39.45 -21.50
C PHE A 30 -11.37 -39.13 -20.09
N ALA A 31 -12.41 -39.85 -19.65
CA ALA A 31 -12.75 -39.88 -18.23
C ALA A 31 -11.77 -40.82 -17.49
N PRO A 32 -10.91 -40.32 -16.58
CA PRO A 32 -10.04 -41.19 -15.80
C PRO A 32 -10.90 -42.09 -14.90
N SER A 33 -10.66 -43.40 -15.01
CA SER A 33 -11.24 -44.43 -14.16
C SER A 33 -10.92 -44.14 -12.68
N LYS A 34 -11.95 -44.13 -11.84
CA LYS A 34 -11.78 -44.04 -10.38
C LYS A 34 -10.94 -45.24 -9.92
N PRO A 35 -9.79 -45.04 -9.25
CA PRO A 35 -9.07 -46.15 -8.66
C PRO A 35 -9.91 -46.74 -7.52
N LYS A 36 -10.02 -48.07 -7.57
CA LYS A 36 -10.67 -48.93 -6.58
C LYS A 36 -9.97 -48.75 -5.24
N ALA A 37 -10.71 -48.39 -4.20
CA ALA A 37 -10.18 -48.23 -2.85
C ALA A 37 -9.70 -49.60 -2.33
N GLU A 38 -8.39 -49.74 -2.18
CA GLU A 38 -7.74 -50.87 -1.52
C GLU A 38 -7.49 -50.44 -0.06
N ALA A 39 -7.98 -51.23 0.89
CA ALA A 39 -7.85 -50.94 2.31
C ALA A 39 -6.37 -51.07 2.73
N PRO A 40 -5.78 -50.08 3.43
CA PRO A 40 -4.41 -50.19 3.90
C PRO A 40 -4.32 -51.20 5.06
N PRO A 41 -3.20 -51.95 5.16
CA PRO A 41 -2.94 -52.81 6.30
C PRO A 41 -2.69 -51.97 7.57
N ALA A 42 -3.16 -52.49 8.70
CA ALA A 42 -2.93 -51.92 10.02
C ALA A 42 -1.43 -51.93 10.36
N GLY A 43 -0.79 -50.77 10.26
CA GLY A 43 0.59 -50.51 10.64
C GLY A 43 0.68 -49.29 11.54
N GLU A 44 0.98 -49.54 12.81
CA GLU A 44 1.74 -48.70 13.75
C GLU A 44 1.57 -47.17 13.63
N GLN A 45 0.66 -46.62 14.44
CA GLN A 45 0.58 -45.17 14.69
C GLN A 45 1.82 -44.72 15.45
N ALA A 46 2.80 -44.18 14.71
CA ALA A 46 3.85 -43.36 15.26
C ALA A 46 3.24 -42.15 16.00
N ALA A 47 3.71 -41.91 17.22
CA ALA A 47 3.29 -40.81 18.07
C ALA A 47 3.41 -39.45 17.35
N PRO A 48 2.49 -38.50 17.59
CA PRO A 48 2.60 -37.17 17.00
C PRO A 48 3.87 -36.49 17.49
N ALA A 49 4.77 -36.19 16.56
CA ALA A 49 5.91 -35.32 16.78
C ALA A 49 5.39 -33.98 17.34
N THR A 50 5.70 -33.72 18.60
CA THR A 50 5.50 -32.44 19.25
C THR A 50 6.34 -31.41 18.49
N GLY A 51 5.69 -30.70 17.57
CA GLY A 51 6.27 -29.57 16.87
C GLY A 51 6.76 -28.55 17.90
N LYS A 52 8.07 -28.47 18.09
CA LYS A 52 8.68 -27.34 18.80
C LYS A 52 8.28 -26.09 18.02
N LYS A 53 7.49 -25.20 18.66
CA LYS A 53 7.36 -23.82 18.18
C LYS A 53 8.77 -23.24 18.22
N GLU A 54 9.39 -23.15 17.05
CA GLU A 54 10.69 -22.53 16.88
C GLU A 54 10.56 -21.07 17.31
N GLN A 55 11.11 -20.73 18.48
CA GLN A 55 11.15 -19.36 18.95
C GLN A 55 12.00 -18.57 17.95
N PRO A 56 11.46 -17.50 17.34
CA PRO A 56 12.26 -16.70 16.42
C PRO A 56 13.49 -16.16 17.16
N PRO A 57 14.67 -16.14 16.51
CA PRO A 57 15.90 -15.68 17.16
C PRO A 57 15.73 -14.26 17.71
N GLU A 58 16.33 -13.97 18.87
CA GLU A 58 16.25 -12.66 19.55
C GLU A 58 16.64 -11.48 18.66
N VAL A 59 17.40 -11.75 17.59
CA VAL A 59 17.86 -10.77 16.61
C VAL A 59 16.73 -10.21 15.74
N ARG A 60 15.61 -10.94 15.59
CA ARG A 60 14.41 -10.46 14.88
C ARG A 60 13.62 -9.49 15.76
N ALA A 61 14.21 -8.34 15.99
CA ALA A 61 13.67 -7.32 16.86
C ALA A 61 13.85 -5.91 16.27
N ILE A 62 12.92 -5.03 16.60
CA ILE A 62 13.04 -3.58 16.40
C ILE A 62 13.08 -2.96 17.79
N ARG A 63 14.05 -2.09 18.05
CA ARG A 63 14.18 -1.37 19.31
C ARG A 63 14.57 0.08 19.08
N GLY A 64 14.37 0.92 20.07
CA GLY A 64 14.80 2.30 19.96
C GLY A 64 14.13 3.21 20.96
N ARG A 65 14.02 4.50 20.60
CA ARG A 65 13.46 5.54 21.45
C ARG A 65 12.69 6.59 20.67
N PHE A 66 11.54 6.98 21.22
CA PHE A 66 10.81 8.17 20.79
C PHE A 66 11.05 9.33 21.76
N THR A 67 11.45 10.49 21.23
CA THR A 67 11.79 11.67 22.06
C THR A 67 11.01 12.90 21.61
N PRO A 68 10.27 13.59 22.51
CA PRO A 68 9.97 13.20 23.89
C PRO A 68 8.89 12.11 23.96
N PRO A 69 8.88 11.30 25.04
CA PRO A 69 8.02 10.12 25.17
C PRO A 69 6.53 10.44 25.34
N ASP A 70 6.21 11.54 25.99
CA ASP A 70 4.86 12.00 26.28
C ASP A 70 4.07 12.39 25.02
N ARG A 71 4.76 12.66 23.91
CA ARG A 71 4.15 12.93 22.61
C ARG A 71 3.67 11.68 21.88
N VAL A 72 4.03 10.49 22.35
CA VAL A 72 3.54 9.22 21.80
C VAL A 72 2.40 8.73 22.68
N LEU A 73 1.17 8.87 22.19
CA LEU A 73 -0.02 8.33 22.85
C LEU A 73 -0.06 6.81 22.66
N GLU A 74 0.02 6.38 21.40
CA GLU A 74 0.03 4.98 20.97
C GLU A 74 1.11 4.77 19.90
N ALA A 75 1.69 3.57 19.85
CA ALA A 75 2.65 3.16 18.84
C ALA A 75 2.32 1.77 18.34
N HIS A 76 2.37 1.57 17.03
CA HIS A 76 2.09 0.31 16.36
C HIS A 76 3.13 0.06 15.29
N LEU A 77 3.52 -1.20 15.10
CA LEU A 77 4.23 -1.66 13.91
C LEU A 77 3.22 -2.28 12.94
N VAL A 78 3.33 -1.95 11.66
CA VAL A 78 2.45 -2.47 10.61
C VAL A 78 3.26 -3.15 9.53
N GLU A 79 2.85 -4.38 9.19
CA GLU A 79 3.33 -5.10 8.02
C GLU A 79 2.24 -5.10 6.94
N ARG A 80 2.36 -4.21 5.96
CA ARG A 80 1.26 -3.93 5.01
C ARG A 80 0.96 -5.08 4.03
N SER A 81 1.90 -5.99 3.80
CA SER A 81 1.72 -7.17 2.93
C SER A 81 0.77 -8.20 3.55
N MET A 82 0.82 -8.32 4.88
CA MET A 82 0.04 -9.30 5.64
C MET A 82 -1.12 -8.68 6.39
N ASP A 83 -1.29 -7.36 6.28
CA ASP A 83 -2.30 -6.62 7.02
C ASP A 83 -2.19 -6.83 8.54
N LEU A 84 -0.95 -6.94 9.02
CA LEU A 84 -0.63 -7.22 10.43
C LEU A 84 -0.32 -5.91 11.14
N GLU A 85 -0.92 -5.74 12.32
CA GLU A 85 -0.66 -4.61 13.21
C GLU A 85 -0.26 -5.14 14.59
N ILE A 86 0.87 -4.65 15.11
CA ILE A 86 1.47 -5.08 16.38
C ILE A 86 1.56 -3.86 17.30
N PRO A 87 0.84 -3.84 18.44
CA PRO A 87 0.97 -2.74 19.39
C PRO A 87 2.36 -2.75 20.02
N VAL A 88 2.94 -1.55 20.19
CA VAL A 88 4.28 -1.35 20.73
C VAL A 88 4.19 -0.64 22.08
N ALA A 89 4.67 -1.32 23.12
CA ALA A 89 4.80 -0.73 24.45
C ALA A 89 5.98 0.25 24.47
N VAL A 90 5.69 1.52 24.73
CA VAL A 90 6.69 2.59 24.86
C VAL A 90 6.76 3.00 26.32
N ASP A 91 7.97 2.98 26.90
CA ASP A 91 8.23 3.52 28.23
C ASP A 91 7.94 5.03 28.22
N LYS A 92 6.95 5.46 29.02
CA LYS A 92 6.49 6.86 29.06
C LYS A 92 7.49 7.82 29.73
N THR A 93 8.49 7.31 30.42
CA THR A 93 9.55 8.09 31.07
C THR A 93 10.75 8.26 30.14
N THR A 94 11.19 7.17 29.52
CA THR A 94 12.43 7.15 28.73
C THR A 94 12.20 7.25 27.23
N GLY A 95 11.00 6.89 26.76
CA GLY A 95 10.66 6.75 25.35
C GLY A 95 11.14 5.46 24.72
N ALA A 96 11.80 4.60 25.49
CA ALA A 96 12.38 3.37 24.99
C ALA A 96 11.30 2.34 24.65
N PHE A 97 11.55 1.54 23.61
CA PHE A 97 10.70 0.41 23.23
C PHE A 97 11.56 -0.72 22.65
N GLU A 98 11.01 -1.94 22.70
CA GLU A 98 11.58 -3.11 22.05
C GLU A 98 10.46 -4.08 21.67
N VAL A 99 10.47 -4.53 20.42
CA VAL A 99 9.55 -5.54 19.89
C VAL A 99 10.38 -6.69 19.36
N LYS A 100 10.23 -7.87 19.97
CA LYS A 100 10.99 -9.08 19.63
C LYS A 100 10.14 -10.10 18.90
N GLY A 101 10.80 -11.08 18.29
CA GLY A 101 10.13 -12.22 17.66
C GLY A 101 9.37 -11.85 16.38
N LEU A 102 9.81 -10.79 15.71
CA LEU A 102 9.19 -10.34 14.47
C LEU A 102 9.41 -11.36 13.36
N ARG A 103 8.44 -11.45 12.45
CA ARG A 103 8.59 -12.23 11.23
C ARG A 103 9.48 -11.50 10.25
N LEU A 104 10.05 -12.24 9.31
CA LEU A 104 10.73 -11.64 8.16
C LEU A 104 9.74 -10.78 7.38
N GLY A 105 10.14 -9.58 7.01
CA GLY A 105 9.24 -8.63 6.36
C GLY A 105 9.72 -7.19 6.44
N THR A 106 8.89 -6.29 5.94
CA THR A 106 9.09 -4.85 6.04
C THR A 106 7.98 -4.25 6.88
N TYR A 107 8.37 -3.47 7.89
CA TYR A 107 7.47 -2.86 8.84
C TYR A 107 7.53 -1.35 8.78
N ASP A 108 6.40 -0.71 9.07
CA ASP A 108 6.28 0.73 9.26
C ASP A 108 5.74 1.02 10.67
N PHE A 109 6.22 2.08 11.32
CA PHE A 109 5.61 2.57 12.56
C PHE A 109 4.41 3.45 12.28
N ILE A 110 3.34 3.28 13.05
CA ILE A 110 2.28 4.28 13.20
C ILE A 110 2.35 4.79 14.63
N LEU A 111 2.51 6.11 14.79
CA LEU A 111 2.45 6.79 16.07
C LEU A 111 1.20 7.67 16.12
N ARG A 112 0.45 7.56 17.21
CA ARG A 112 -0.58 8.54 17.56
C ARG A 112 0.03 9.59 18.47
N THR A 113 -0.22 10.85 18.15
CA THR A 113 0.25 12.02 18.90
C THR A 113 -0.95 12.87 19.31
N PRO A 114 -0.80 13.83 20.23
CA PRO A 114 -1.88 14.74 20.62
C PRO A 114 -2.48 15.56 19.45
N TRP A 115 -1.73 15.71 18.36
CA TRP A 115 -2.14 16.53 17.21
C TRP A 115 -2.47 15.71 15.97
N GLY A 116 -2.24 14.40 15.96
CA GLY A 116 -2.59 13.56 14.81
C GLY A 116 -1.87 12.22 14.73
N ARG A 117 -1.71 11.75 13.50
CA ARG A 117 -1.07 10.48 13.13
C ARG A 117 0.25 10.76 12.41
N LEU A 118 1.32 10.15 12.91
CA LEU A 118 2.60 10.01 12.22
C LEU A 118 2.71 8.60 11.68
N GLU A 119 2.99 8.46 10.40
CA GLU A 119 3.04 7.16 9.75
C GLU A 119 4.31 6.96 8.95
N GLY A 120 5.00 5.87 9.26
CA GLY A 120 6.08 5.31 8.49
C GLY A 120 5.65 4.99 7.07
N ILE A 121 6.47 5.41 6.11
CA ILE A 121 6.28 5.06 4.71
C ILE A 121 7.61 4.66 4.09
N ASP A 122 7.62 3.52 3.40
CA ASP A 122 8.79 3.07 2.66
C ASP A 122 8.98 3.91 1.39
N MET A 123 9.97 4.79 1.42
CA MET A 123 10.39 5.65 0.30
C MET A 123 11.72 5.19 -0.30
N ASP A 124 12.21 3.98 0.01
CA ASP A 124 13.39 3.41 -0.63
C ASP A 124 13.02 2.96 -2.06
N PRO A 125 13.65 3.52 -3.12
CA PRO A 125 13.41 3.10 -4.49
C PRO A 125 13.96 1.69 -4.72
N LYS A 126 13.09 0.70 -4.55
CA LYS A 126 13.38 -0.70 -4.87
C LYS A 126 13.10 -0.93 -6.36
N VAL A 127 14.07 -1.52 -7.06
CA VAL A 127 13.97 -1.85 -8.49
C VAL A 127 12.98 -3.00 -8.67
N SER A 128 12.86 -3.89 -7.68
CA SER A 128 11.96 -5.03 -7.70
C SER A 128 11.33 -5.31 -6.33
N PRO A 129 10.05 -5.76 -6.27
CA PRO A 129 9.46 -6.28 -5.03
C PRO A 129 10.19 -7.53 -4.51
N TYR A 130 11.04 -8.17 -5.33
CA TYR A 130 11.87 -9.30 -4.93
C TYR A 130 13.25 -8.89 -4.39
N ASP A 131 13.62 -7.61 -4.42
CA ASP A 131 14.90 -7.13 -3.86
C ASP A 131 15.03 -7.47 -2.36
N ILE A 132 13.89 -7.57 -1.66
CA ILE A 132 13.86 -8.01 -0.25
C ILE A 132 14.28 -9.47 -0.07
N LEU A 133 14.11 -10.31 -1.08
CA LEU A 133 14.48 -11.73 -1.06
C LEU A 133 15.93 -11.96 -1.48
N ILE A 134 16.57 -10.94 -2.05
CA ILE A 134 17.98 -10.98 -2.37
C ILE A 134 18.73 -10.69 -1.07
N PRO A 135 19.56 -11.61 -0.55
CA PRO A 135 20.34 -11.39 0.66
C PRO A 135 21.22 -10.13 0.52
N ALA A 136 21.46 -9.41 1.61
CA ALA A 136 22.12 -8.10 1.55
C ALA A 136 23.51 -8.16 0.91
N GLU A 137 24.23 -9.28 1.05
CA GLU A 137 25.52 -9.54 0.42
C GLU A 137 25.46 -9.68 -1.11
N TYR A 138 24.28 -9.88 -1.69
CA TYR A 138 24.02 -9.85 -3.13
C TYR A 138 23.27 -8.58 -3.55
N ARG A 139 22.97 -7.65 -2.63
CA ARG A 139 22.47 -6.31 -2.98
C ARG A 139 23.64 -5.37 -3.24
N THR A 140 24.61 -5.86 -3.98
CA THR A 140 25.80 -5.09 -4.31
C THR A 140 25.56 -4.33 -5.62
N PRO A 141 26.10 -3.10 -5.76
CA PRO A 141 25.93 -2.29 -6.97
C PRO A 141 26.35 -3.03 -8.26
N ASP A 142 27.35 -3.91 -8.16
CA ASP A 142 27.90 -4.77 -9.22
C ASP A 142 26.90 -5.78 -9.79
N LEU A 143 25.81 -6.11 -9.09
CA LEU A 143 24.73 -6.93 -9.62
C LEU A 143 23.64 -6.12 -10.35
N GLY A 144 23.78 -4.78 -10.43
CA GLY A 144 22.81 -3.90 -11.10
C GLY A 144 21.46 -3.80 -10.38
N LEU A 145 21.39 -4.24 -9.12
CA LEU A 145 20.16 -4.28 -8.32
C LEU A 145 19.93 -2.99 -7.53
N ARG A 146 20.96 -2.17 -7.37
CA ARG A 146 20.82 -0.79 -6.90
C ARG A 146 21.34 0.15 -7.97
N PRO A 147 20.53 1.09 -8.44
CA PRO A 147 20.96 2.00 -9.48
C PRO A 147 22.08 2.90 -8.96
N GLU A 148 23.22 2.87 -9.64
CA GLU A 148 24.33 3.75 -9.31
C GLU A 148 24.06 5.17 -9.82
N GLY A 149 24.30 6.15 -8.96
CA GLY A 149 24.23 7.58 -9.28
C GLY A 149 23.20 8.35 -8.47
N GLU A 150 23.28 9.67 -8.57
CA GLU A 150 22.53 10.59 -7.74
C GLU A 150 21.19 10.94 -8.40
N PHE A 151 20.12 10.88 -7.62
CA PHE A 151 18.82 11.42 -8.00
C PHE A 151 18.85 12.94 -7.92
N THR A 152 18.81 13.62 -9.07
CA THR A 152 19.03 15.07 -9.13
C THR A 152 17.74 15.87 -8.97
N GLU A 153 17.88 17.19 -8.79
CA GLU A 153 16.71 18.09 -8.81
C GLU A 153 16.07 18.18 -10.21
N GLU A 154 16.81 17.96 -11.31
CA GLU A 154 16.20 17.85 -12.64
C GLU A 154 15.28 16.63 -12.73
N ASP A 155 15.69 15.49 -12.19
CA ASP A 155 14.87 14.27 -12.14
C ASP A 155 13.61 14.51 -11.31
N ARG A 156 13.76 15.11 -10.12
CA ARG A 156 12.63 15.50 -9.27
C ARG A 156 11.67 16.45 -10.00
N ALA A 157 12.18 17.44 -10.72
CA ALA A 157 11.38 18.38 -11.49
C ALA A 157 10.67 17.71 -12.67
N ALA A 158 11.32 16.77 -13.36
CA ALA A 158 10.72 16.01 -14.45
C ALA A 158 9.54 15.16 -13.97
N ILE A 159 9.72 14.45 -12.85
CA ILE A 159 8.65 13.68 -12.22
C ILE A 159 7.49 14.58 -11.79
N ARG A 160 7.76 15.73 -11.15
CA ARG A 160 6.73 16.71 -10.79
C ARG A 160 5.91 17.17 -11.98
N ARG A 161 6.56 17.49 -13.12
CA ARG A 161 5.84 17.85 -14.35
C ARG A 161 4.88 16.74 -14.77
N ILE A 162 5.35 15.49 -14.82
CA ILE A 162 4.49 14.34 -15.17
C ILE A 162 3.30 14.20 -14.21
N ILE A 163 3.52 14.38 -12.90
CA ILE A 163 2.45 14.29 -11.89
C ILE A 163 1.34 15.30 -12.17
N HIS A 164 1.70 16.55 -12.48
CA HIS A 164 0.78 17.68 -12.58
C HIS A 164 0.21 17.92 -13.99
N GLU A 165 0.87 17.46 -15.06
CA GLU A 165 0.42 17.66 -16.45
C GLU A 165 -0.56 16.58 -16.93
N VAL A 166 -0.57 15.40 -16.29
CA VAL A 166 -1.47 14.32 -16.68
C VAL A 166 -2.91 14.66 -16.29
N LYS A 167 -3.81 14.67 -17.29
CA LYS A 167 -5.25 14.84 -17.08
C LYS A 167 -5.78 13.71 -16.19
N ARG A 168 -6.41 14.08 -15.08
CA ARG A 168 -6.93 13.14 -14.08
C ARG A 168 -8.37 13.42 -13.74
N TYR A 169 -8.95 12.46 -13.02
CA TYR A 169 -10.22 12.66 -12.35
C TYR A 169 -10.06 13.73 -11.26
N GLU A 170 -9.10 13.58 -10.36
CA GLU A 170 -8.87 14.52 -9.27
C GLU A 170 -8.51 15.94 -9.73
N ASN A 171 -9.11 16.92 -9.06
CA ASN A 171 -8.87 18.34 -9.31
C ASN A 171 -7.69 18.89 -8.50
N LYS A 172 -7.23 18.16 -7.48
CA LYS A 172 -6.08 18.51 -6.64
C LYS A 172 -5.13 17.34 -6.54
N VAL A 173 -3.86 17.61 -6.84
CA VAL A 173 -2.75 16.66 -6.74
C VAL A 173 -1.65 17.34 -5.95
N THR A 174 -1.03 16.62 -5.02
CA THR A 174 0.14 17.14 -4.31
C THR A 174 1.18 16.04 -4.15
N ASP A 175 2.36 16.27 -4.72
CA ASP A 175 3.55 15.46 -4.46
C ASP A 175 4.03 15.75 -3.04
N MET A 176 3.78 14.81 -2.12
CA MET A 176 4.13 14.97 -0.71
C MET A 176 5.62 14.73 -0.49
N MET A 177 6.17 13.69 -1.13
CA MET A 177 7.55 13.28 -1.00
C MET A 177 8.02 12.64 -2.31
N ILE A 178 9.27 12.87 -2.68
CA ILE A 178 9.93 12.22 -3.82
C ILE A 178 11.31 11.76 -3.34
N SER A 179 11.60 10.49 -3.53
CA SER A 179 12.88 9.86 -3.23
C SER A 179 13.26 8.99 -4.43
N GLY A 180 14.55 8.85 -4.73
CA GLY A 180 14.96 8.11 -5.92
C GLY A 180 16.45 7.89 -6.01
N SER A 181 16.81 7.21 -7.08
CA SER A 181 18.15 7.01 -7.63
C SER A 181 18.14 7.45 -9.11
N THR A 182 19.21 7.17 -9.85
CA THR A 182 19.37 7.56 -11.26
C THR A 182 18.25 7.08 -12.19
N ASP A 183 17.66 5.91 -11.94
CA ASP A 183 16.72 5.24 -12.84
C ASP A 183 15.40 4.80 -12.18
N VAL A 184 15.26 4.89 -10.86
CA VAL A 184 14.04 4.51 -10.13
C VAL A 184 13.74 5.57 -9.09
N ALA A 185 12.47 5.96 -9.01
CA ALA A 185 12.01 6.90 -7.99
C ALA A 185 10.68 6.44 -7.39
N VAL A 186 10.48 6.78 -6.13
CA VAL A 186 9.24 6.58 -5.39
C VAL A 186 8.68 7.94 -5.00
N VAL A 187 7.40 8.12 -5.27
CA VAL A 187 6.65 9.33 -4.99
C VAL A 187 5.48 8.99 -4.09
N LEU A 188 5.34 9.73 -2.99
CA LEU A 188 4.09 9.75 -2.22
C LEU A 188 3.23 10.90 -2.73
N VAL A 189 2.02 10.58 -3.18
CA VAL A 189 1.08 11.53 -3.78
C VAL A 189 -0.21 11.57 -2.99
N GLU A 190 -0.66 12.78 -2.70
CA GLU A 190 -2.01 13.07 -2.24
C GLU A 190 -2.88 13.44 -3.44
N LEU A 191 -4.01 12.76 -3.58
CA LEU A 191 -5.01 13.02 -4.62
C LEU A 191 -6.33 13.38 -3.96
N MET A 192 -6.97 14.44 -4.43
CA MET A 192 -8.26 14.88 -3.92
C MET A 192 -9.18 15.31 -5.04
N MET A 193 -10.44 14.89 -4.95
CA MET A 193 -11.56 15.44 -5.67
C MET A 193 -12.50 16.13 -4.67
N ASP A 194 -12.54 17.47 -4.68
CA ASP A 194 -13.44 18.26 -3.84
C ASP A 194 -14.44 19.17 -4.60
N THR A 195 -14.41 19.12 -5.94
CA THR A 195 -15.43 19.70 -6.83
C THR A 195 -16.54 18.70 -7.13
N ASP A 196 -17.59 19.14 -7.83
CA ASP A 196 -18.69 18.25 -8.21
C ASP A 196 -18.24 17.13 -9.16
N PHE A 197 -18.72 15.92 -8.89
CA PHE A 197 -18.46 14.73 -9.69
C PHE A 197 -19.70 13.83 -9.71
N HIS A 198 -19.76 12.94 -10.69
CA HIS A 198 -20.88 12.01 -10.84
C HIS A 198 -21.02 11.12 -9.59
N GLY A 199 -22.16 11.17 -8.92
CA GLY A 199 -22.43 10.39 -7.71
C GLY A 199 -21.93 11.01 -6.41
N ARG A 200 -21.48 12.28 -6.42
CA ARG A 200 -21.22 13.08 -5.23
C ARG A 200 -22.51 13.32 -4.46
N LYS A 201 -22.46 13.27 -3.12
CA LYS A 201 -23.56 13.67 -2.24
C LYS A 201 -23.12 14.81 -1.31
N GLY A 202 -23.76 15.97 -1.43
CA GLY A 202 -23.48 17.11 -0.55
C GLY A 202 -22.02 17.60 -0.66
N ASP A 203 -21.36 17.75 0.48
CA ASP A 203 -19.97 18.23 0.61
C ASP A 203 -18.92 17.10 0.58
N GLU A 204 -19.28 15.94 0.06
CA GLU A 204 -18.39 14.79 -0.04
C GLU A 204 -17.14 15.11 -0.88
N ILE A 205 -16.01 14.60 -0.43
CA ILE A 205 -14.74 14.57 -1.15
C ILE A 205 -14.30 13.12 -1.38
N THR A 206 -13.54 12.87 -2.44
CA THR A 206 -12.72 11.66 -2.57
C THR A 206 -11.28 12.02 -2.26
N TRP A 207 -10.67 11.35 -1.28
CA TRP A 207 -9.29 11.59 -0.87
C TRP A 207 -8.49 10.29 -0.94
N ARG A 208 -7.31 10.32 -1.58
CA ARG A 208 -6.43 9.17 -1.73
C ARG A 208 -4.99 9.54 -1.37
N ILE A 209 -4.31 8.59 -0.76
CA ILE A 209 -2.86 8.60 -0.64
C ILE A 209 -2.33 7.43 -1.45
N GLU A 210 -1.48 7.72 -2.42
CA GLU A 210 -0.89 6.74 -3.31
C GLU A 210 0.63 6.81 -3.28
N GLN A 211 1.27 5.67 -3.49
CA GLN A 211 2.70 5.57 -3.70
C GLN A 211 2.95 5.15 -5.15
N TRP A 212 3.63 5.99 -5.92
CA TRP A 212 3.96 5.74 -7.31
C TRP A 212 5.44 5.46 -7.47
N THR A 213 5.77 4.39 -8.17
CA THR A 213 7.12 4.07 -8.59
C THR A 213 7.29 4.51 -10.04
N TYR A 214 8.35 5.26 -10.29
CA TYR A 214 8.80 5.69 -11.61
C TYR A 214 10.07 4.95 -11.98
N GLU A 215 10.24 4.71 -13.27
CA GLU A 215 11.47 4.21 -13.87
C GLU A 215 11.94 5.17 -14.96
N LYS A 216 13.25 5.32 -15.16
CA LYS A 216 13.85 6.13 -16.22
C LYS A 216 14.19 5.22 -17.39
N LYS A 217 13.53 5.43 -18.53
CA LYS A 217 13.74 4.70 -19.78
C LYS A 217 14.13 5.67 -20.87
N TYR A 218 15.29 5.45 -21.50
CA TYR A 218 15.79 6.30 -22.57
C TYR A 218 15.80 7.79 -22.19
N ASP A 219 16.33 8.09 -20.99
CA ASP A 219 16.37 9.43 -20.37
C ASP A 219 15.00 10.10 -20.08
N ALA A 220 13.90 9.35 -20.19
CA ALA A 220 12.56 9.82 -19.83
C ALA A 220 12.00 9.05 -18.62
N TRP A 221 11.48 9.79 -17.65
CA TRP A 221 10.76 9.20 -16.52
C TRP A 221 9.37 8.72 -16.95
N THR A 222 9.02 7.48 -16.58
CA THR A 222 7.69 6.91 -16.81
C THR A 222 7.17 6.26 -15.53
N THR A 223 5.86 6.30 -15.31
CA THR A 223 5.26 5.62 -14.16
C THR A 223 5.26 4.12 -14.42
N PHE A 224 5.93 3.37 -13.56
CA PHE A 224 6.02 1.92 -13.62
C PHE A 224 4.87 1.24 -12.84
N LYS A 225 4.62 1.73 -11.62
CA LYS A 225 3.64 1.13 -10.71
C LYS A 225 2.98 2.20 -9.85
N ALA A 226 1.68 2.07 -9.59
CA ALA A 226 0.97 2.87 -8.61
C ALA A 226 0.29 1.96 -7.60
N ARG A 227 0.43 2.26 -6.31
CA ARG A 227 -0.24 1.57 -5.22
C ARG A 227 -1.08 2.57 -4.45
N CYS A 228 -2.39 2.35 -4.40
CA CYS A 228 -3.26 3.07 -3.49
C CYS A 228 -3.03 2.55 -2.07
N LEU A 229 -2.55 3.41 -1.17
CA LEU A 229 -2.36 3.08 0.24
C LEU A 229 -3.65 3.29 1.02
N TYR A 230 -4.32 4.40 0.72
CA TYR A 230 -5.54 4.80 1.40
C TYR A 230 -6.51 5.44 0.43
N ARG A 231 -7.79 5.14 0.62
CA ARG A 231 -8.89 5.76 -0.12
C ARG A 231 -10.04 6.03 0.82
N PHE A 232 -10.55 7.25 0.78
CA PHE A 232 -11.68 7.66 1.58
C PHE A 232 -12.70 8.42 0.74
N ARG A 233 -13.97 8.25 1.12
CA ARG A 233 -15.08 9.13 0.78
C ARG A 233 -15.64 9.67 2.08
N LEU A 234 -15.55 10.98 2.28
CA LEU A 234 -15.97 11.62 3.52
C LEU A 234 -16.41 13.06 3.26
N SER A 235 -17.04 13.71 4.24
CA SER A 235 -17.34 15.13 4.14
C SER A 235 -16.06 15.96 4.22
N LYS A 236 -16.07 17.13 3.60
CA LYS A 236 -14.96 18.08 3.70
C LYS A 236 -14.69 18.46 5.15
N ALA A 237 -15.74 18.68 5.94
CA ALA A 237 -15.62 19.01 7.35
C ALA A 237 -14.93 17.90 8.17
N GLU A 238 -15.21 16.61 7.89
CA GLU A 238 -14.50 15.49 8.55
C GLU A 238 -13.02 15.50 8.16
N TRP A 239 -12.70 15.72 6.88
CA TRP A 239 -11.31 15.72 6.38
C TRP A 239 -10.46 16.84 6.99
N GLU A 240 -11.03 18.05 7.15
CA GLU A 240 -10.33 19.19 7.75
C GLU A 240 -9.95 18.96 9.22
N THR A 241 -10.59 17.99 9.89
CA THR A 241 -10.23 17.58 11.25
C THR A 241 -9.10 16.55 11.30
N TRP A 242 -8.55 16.09 10.18
CA TRP A 242 -7.51 15.04 10.20
C TRP A 242 -6.11 15.64 10.20
N GLY A 243 -5.30 15.28 11.20
CA GLY A 243 -3.86 15.50 11.21
C GLY A 243 -3.15 14.22 10.83
N TRP A 244 -2.61 14.14 9.60
CA TRP A 244 -1.87 12.97 9.13
C TRP A 244 -0.59 13.39 8.43
N GLN A 245 0.52 12.92 8.96
CA GLN A 245 1.85 13.14 8.42
C GLN A 245 2.53 11.79 8.15
N PHE A 246 3.17 11.70 6.99
CA PHE A 246 4.01 10.57 6.64
C PHE A 246 5.48 10.88 6.97
N GLU A 247 6.24 9.86 7.34
CA GLU A 247 7.63 10.00 7.79
C GLU A 247 8.47 8.81 7.30
N PRO A 248 9.37 9.01 6.33
CA PRO A 248 10.19 7.93 5.80
C PRO A 248 11.07 7.26 6.84
N ARG A 249 11.55 7.99 7.86
CA ARG A 249 12.41 7.44 8.92
C ARG A 249 11.71 6.42 9.82
N LEU A 250 10.38 6.38 9.77
CA LEU A 250 9.55 5.43 10.51
C LEU A 250 9.07 4.27 9.62
N GLY A 251 9.36 4.29 8.32
CA GLY A 251 8.93 3.27 7.37
C GLY A 251 10.07 2.42 6.82
N GLY A 252 9.72 1.35 6.12
CA GLY A 252 10.69 0.52 5.40
C GLY A 252 11.63 -0.27 6.31
N LEU A 253 11.24 -0.55 7.56
CA LEU A 253 12.08 -1.25 8.54
C LEU A 253 12.15 -2.73 8.20
N VAL A 254 13.29 -3.20 7.69
CA VAL A 254 13.45 -4.57 7.20
C VAL A 254 13.90 -5.50 8.32
N ILE A 255 13.15 -6.59 8.50
CA ILE A 255 13.56 -7.77 9.27
C ILE A 255 13.89 -8.87 8.28
N SER A 256 15.15 -9.29 8.24
CA SER A 256 15.67 -10.29 7.32
C SER A 256 16.42 -11.40 8.06
N GLU A 257 16.80 -12.47 7.36
CA GLU A 257 17.50 -13.62 7.95
C GLU A 257 18.95 -13.31 8.33
N ASP A 258 19.58 -12.42 7.56
CA ASP A 258 20.96 -11.95 7.72
C ASP A 258 21.11 -10.85 8.78
N LEU A 259 20.01 -10.43 9.40
CA LEU A 259 20.03 -9.42 10.44
C LEU A 259 20.89 -9.92 11.62
N LYS A 260 21.95 -9.17 11.95
CA LYS A 260 22.90 -9.49 13.04
C LYS A 260 22.61 -8.76 14.34
N GLU A 261 21.94 -7.61 14.25
CA GLU A 261 21.52 -6.81 15.39
C GLU A 261 20.08 -6.34 15.20
N PRO A 262 19.33 -6.09 16.28
CA PRO A 262 18.02 -5.47 16.19
C PRO A 262 18.06 -4.16 15.40
N VAL A 263 17.03 -3.92 14.59
CA VAL A 263 16.86 -2.64 13.88
C VAL A 263 16.68 -1.54 14.92
N LYS A 264 17.50 -0.50 14.85
CA LYS A 264 17.51 0.63 15.79
C LYS A 264 16.71 1.80 15.22
N VAL A 265 15.78 2.33 15.98
CA VAL A 265 14.94 3.48 15.59
C VAL A 265 15.00 4.56 16.66
N GLU A 266 15.76 5.62 16.37
CA GLU A 266 15.82 6.81 17.22
C GLU A 266 15.06 7.94 16.50
N PHE A 267 13.96 8.38 17.09
CA PHE A 267 13.08 9.33 16.42
C PHE A 267 12.61 10.47 17.33
N ALA A 268 12.86 11.69 16.87
CA ALA A 268 12.39 12.90 17.52
C ALA A 268 10.95 13.21 17.06
N VAL A 269 9.98 13.04 17.96
CA VAL A 269 8.57 13.33 17.70
C VAL A 269 8.37 14.85 17.67
N PRO A 270 7.92 15.42 16.55
CA PRO A 270 7.75 16.86 16.45
C PRO A 270 6.66 17.37 17.40
N ASP A 271 6.82 18.62 17.83
CA ASP A 271 5.92 19.32 18.76
C ASP A 271 4.56 19.63 18.12
N LYS A 272 4.56 19.90 16.82
CA LYS A 272 3.40 20.17 15.98
C LYS A 272 3.51 19.46 14.63
N PRO A 273 2.42 19.25 13.90
CA PRO A 273 2.51 18.70 12.55
C PRO A 273 3.37 19.61 11.66
N VAL A 274 4.23 19.01 10.82
CA VAL A 274 5.06 19.75 9.85
C VAL A 274 4.18 20.37 8.76
N ARG A 275 3.03 19.76 8.48
CA ARG A 275 2.01 20.27 7.56
C ARG A 275 0.87 20.85 8.40
N GLU A 276 0.65 22.16 8.36
CA GLU A 276 -0.42 22.87 9.11
C GLU A 276 -1.85 22.55 8.65
N LYS A 277 -2.06 21.46 7.89
CA LYS A 277 -3.40 20.98 7.57
C LYS A 277 -3.83 20.01 8.68
N GLY A 278 -4.63 20.52 9.61
CA GLY A 278 -5.20 19.78 10.73
C GLY A 278 -5.17 20.59 12.03
N ILE A 279 -6.34 20.93 12.56
CA ILE A 279 -6.55 21.70 13.79
C ILE A 279 -6.15 20.85 15.02
N PRO A 280 -5.64 21.44 16.13
CA PRO A 280 -5.49 20.73 17.40
C PRO A 280 -6.78 20.02 17.83
N GLY A 281 -6.70 18.74 18.20
CA GLY A 281 -7.87 17.87 18.47
C GLY A 281 -8.27 16.98 17.30
N SER A 282 -7.38 16.80 16.33
CA SER A 282 -7.62 16.06 15.09
C SER A 282 -8.16 14.65 15.35
N LYS A 283 -9.30 14.30 14.75
CA LYS A 283 -9.83 12.93 14.78
C LYS A 283 -9.06 12.09 13.77
N TYR A 284 -8.75 10.86 14.13
CA TYR A 284 -8.03 9.93 13.27
C TYR A 284 -8.93 9.48 12.10
N PRO A 285 -8.38 9.28 10.90
CA PRO A 285 -9.00 8.37 9.95
C PRO A 285 -9.13 7.00 10.64
N PRO A 286 -10.34 6.42 10.76
CA PRO A 286 -10.49 5.08 11.31
C PRO A 286 -9.72 4.10 10.43
N ALA A 287 -8.93 3.20 11.04
CA ALA A 287 -8.23 2.13 10.32
C ALA A 287 -9.19 1.32 9.43
N GLU A 288 -10.46 1.24 9.83
CA GLU A 288 -11.53 0.51 9.15
C GLU A 288 -12.15 1.24 7.95
N LYS A 289 -12.11 2.59 7.90
CA LYS A 289 -12.76 3.36 6.82
C LYS A 289 -11.91 3.48 5.54
N GLY A 290 -10.63 3.11 5.58
CA GLY A 290 -9.69 3.30 4.47
C GLY A 290 -9.57 2.14 3.48
N ARG A 291 -10.30 1.03 3.69
CA ARG A 291 -10.20 -0.21 2.89
C ARG A 291 -11.45 -0.57 2.10
N THR A 292 -12.34 0.37 1.84
CA THR A 292 -13.52 0.08 1.00
C THR A 292 -13.16 0.16 -0.48
N TRP A 293 -12.81 -1.02 -1.01
CA TRP A 293 -12.87 -1.51 -2.40
C TRP A 293 -11.93 -0.88 -3.45
#